data_AF-A0A402DI98-F1
#
_entry.id   AF-A0A402DI98-F1
#
_cell.length_a   1.000
_cell.length_b   1.000
_cell.length_c   1.000
_cell.angle_alpha   90.00
_cell.angle_beta   90.00
_cell.angle_gamma   90.00
#
_symmetry.space_group_name_H-M   'P 1'
#
loop_
_entity.id
_entity.type
_entity.pdbx_description
1 polymer ?
#
loop_
_entity_poly.entity_id
_entity_poly.type
_entity_poly.pdbx_seq_one_letter_code
_entity_poly.pdbx_strand_id
1 'polypeptide(L)'
;MVTSLTPAQLDNLNRFQKRLPRHATPIRIYNLPNGGKAFQADVPAKNISGSYATYEKQIDAEGITLFYTKTTYAPNGSIVHIKQKYP
;
A
#
# COMPACT_ATOMS: atom_id res chain seq x y z
N MET A 1 2.07 17.24 -8.70
CA MET A 1 1.87 17.71 -7.30
C MET A 1 2.90 17.04 -6.43
N VAL A 2 3.70 17.81 -5.69
CA VAL A 2 4.70 17.25 -4.76
C VAL A 2 3.96 16.85 -3.49
N THR A 3 3.87 15.54 -3.21
CA THR A 3 3.21 15.05 -2.00
C THR A 3 4.12 15.27 -0.80
N SER A 4 4.02 16.45 -0.17
CA SER A 4 4.74 16.73 1.08
C SER A 4 4.20 15.83 2.19
N LEU A 5 5.07 15.10 2.86
CA LEU A 5 4.76 14.25 4.01
C LEU A 5 5.23 14.91 5.29
N THR A 6 4.44 14.80 6.36
CA THR A 6 4.95 15.13 7.71
C THR A 6 6.04 14.11 8.12
N PRO A 7 6.91 14.42 9.10
CA PRO A 7 7.90 13.46 9.58
C PRO A 7 7.29 12.12 10.01
N ALA A 8 6.15 12.15 10.70
CA ALA A 8 5.44 10.94 11.13
C ALA A 8 4.90 10.11 9.95
N GLN A 9 4.38 10.78 8.91
CA GLN A 9 3.94 10.12 7.68
C GLN A 9 5.11 9.52 6.91
N LEU A 10 6.26 10.21 6.86
CA LEU A 10 7.49 9.71 6.25
C LEU A 10 8.03 8.47 6.99
N ASP A 11 8.02 8.47 8.33
CA ASP A 11 8.39 7.29 9.12
C ASP A 11 7.46 6.11 8.87
N ASN A 12 6.16 6.35 8.69
CA ASN A 12 5.22 5.31 8.31
C ASN A 12 5.50 4.77 6.90
N LEU A 13 5.75 5.66 5.93
CA LEU A 13 6.14 5.29 4.56
C LEU A 13 7.40 4.39 4.58
N ASN A 14 8.42 4.78 5.34
CA ASN A 14 9.65 3.99 5.49
C ASN A 14 9.36 2.59 6.05
N ARG A 15 8.48 2.49 7.06
CA ARG A 15 8.04 1.19 7.61
C ARG A 15 7.22 0.38 6.60
N PHE A 16 6.38 1.03 5.80
CA PHE A 16 5.62 0.39 4.73
C PHE A 16 6.56 -0.19 3.67
N GLN A 17 7.50 0.61 3.17
CA GLN A 17 8.51 0.18 2.19
C GLN A 17 9.31 -1.02 2.67
N LYS A 18 9.79 -1.01 3.92
CA LYS A 18 10.53 -2.14 4.52
C LYS A 18 9.73 -3.44 4.62
N ARG A 19 8.39 -3.37 4.64
CA ARG A 19 7.50 -4.54 4.76
C ARG A 19 6.98 -5.05 3.41
N LEU A 20 7.31 -4.38 2.31
CA LEU A 20 6.95 -4.86 0.98
C LEU A 20 7.82 -6.06 0.59
N PRO A 21 7.24 -7.09 -0.04
CA PRO A 21 8.00 -8.15 -0.68
C PRO A 21 8.98 -7.62 -1.75
N ARG A 22 9.93 -8.47 -2.14
CA ARG A 22 10.82 -8.19 -3.28
C ARG A 22 10.01 -7.97 -4.56
N HIS A 23 10.56 -7.17 -5.47
CA HIS A 23 9.95 -6.81 -6.76
C HIS A 23 8.62 -6.05 -6.67
N ALA A 24 8.35 -5.43 -5.52
CA ALA A 24 7.27 -4.46 -5.43
C ALA A 24 7.50 -3.31 -6.44
N THR A 25 6.42 -2.84 -7.05
CA THR A 25 6.45 -1.61 -7.85
C THR A 25 6.83 -0.42 -6.98
N PRO A 26 7.27 0.70 -7.60
CA PRO A 26 7.41 1.96 -6.88
C PRO A 26 6.14 2.31 -6.09
N ILE A 27 6.33 2.84 -4.88
CA ILE A 27 5.22 3.21 -4.00
C ILE A 27 4.51 4.43 -4.58
N ARG A 28 3.19 4.30 -4.74
CA ARG A 28 2.29 5.39 -5.11
C ARG A 28 1.71 5.98 -3.83
N ILE A 29 1.67 7.30 -3.76
CA ILE A 29 1.18 8.04 -2.59
C ILE A 29 -0.02 8.89 -3.02
N TYR A 30 -1.14 8.70 -2.35
CA TYR A 30 -2.38 9.45 -2.59
C TYR A 30 -2.72 10.31 -1.37
N ASN A 31 -3.25 11.50 -1.61
CA ASN A 31 -3.82 12.33 -0.55
C ASN A 31 -5.21 11.79 -0.17
N LEU A 32 -5.45 11.68 1.13
CA LEU A 32 -6.76 11.39 1.69
C LEU A 32 -7.34 12.66 2.32
N PRO A 33 -8.66 12.71 2.61
CA PRO A 33 -9.26 13.78 3.39
C PRO A 33 -8.53 14.02 4.72
N ASN A 34 -8.67 15.22 5.27
CA ASN A 34 -8.11 15.62 6.56
C ASN A 34 -6.59 15.44 6.67
N GLY A 35 -5.86 15.53 5.55
CA GLY A 35 -4.39 15.47 5.52
C GLY A 35 -3.81 14.05 5.56
N GLY A 36 -4.65 13.02 5.60
CA GLY A 36 -4.22 11.62 5.54
C GLY A 36 -3.53 11.26 4.22
N LYS A 37 -2.93 10.06 4.20
CA LYS A 37 -2.22 9.51 3.03
C LYS A 37 -2.56 8.04 2.83
N ALA A 38 -2.62 7.61 1.57
CA ALA A 38 -2.60 6.20 1.22
C ALA A 38 -1.28 5.87 0.49
N PHE A 39 -0.60 4.82 0.95
CA PHE A 39 0.58 4.25 0.31
C PHE A 39 0.18 2.96 -0.38
N GLN A 40 0.50 2.82 -1.65
CA GLN A 40 0.13 1.66 -2.44
C GLN A 40 1.31 1.13 -3.26
N ALA A 41 1.46 -0.20 -3.30
CA ALA A 41 2.42 -0.86 -4.19
C ALA A 41 1.88 -2.23 -4.62
N ASP A 42 2.17 -2.62 -5.86
CA ASP A 42 1.82 -3.93 -6.38
C ASP A 42 3.02 -4.87 -6.32
N VAL A 43 2.75 -6.14 -6.10
CA VAL A 43 3.76 -7.21 -6.09
C VAL A 43 3.29 -8.29 -7.06
N PRO A 44 4.01 -8.56 -8.16
CA PRO A 44 3.64 -9.63 -9.08
C PRO A 44 3.75 -10.99 -8.39
N ALA A 45 2.85 -11.91 -8.72
CA ALA A 45 2.95 -13.28 -8.25
C ALA A 45 4.16 -13.97 -8.92
N LYS A 46 4.96 -14.69 -8.14
CA LYS A 46 6.15 -15.39 -8.67
C LYS A 46 5.81 -16.47 -9.70
N ASN A 47 4.70 -17.19 -9.48
CA ASN A 47 4.40 -18.43 -10.21
C ASN A 47 3.11 -18.37 -11.06
N ILE A 48 2.35 -17.26 -11.01
CA ILE A 48 1.08 -17.15 -11.73
C ILE A 48 1.14 -15.87 -12.55
N SER A 49 1.43 -16.02 -13.85
CA SER A 49 1.57 -14.89 -14.78
C SER A 49 0.29 -14.05 -14.82
N GLY A 50 0.44 -12.72 -14.79
CA GLY A 50 -0.66 -11.76 -14.76
C GLY A 50 -1.32 -11.56 -13.39
N SER A 51 -1.13 -12.46 -12.42
CA SER A 51 -1.59 -12.26 -11.05
C SER A 51 -0.65 -11.36 -10.26
N TYR A 52 -1.21 -10.60 -9.33
CA TYR A 52 -0.44 -9.71 -8.45
C TYR A 52 -1.18 -9.49 -7.13
N ALA A 53 -0.51 -8.89 -6.16
CA ALA A 53 -1.13 -8.41 -4.94
C ALA A 53 -0.85 -6.92 -4.74
N THR A 54 -1.89 -6.13 -4.51
CA THR A 54 -1.79 -4.73 -4.11
C THR A 54 -1.75 -4.64 -2.59
N TYR A 55 -0.73 -3.97 -2.08
CA TYR A 55 -0.59 -3.62 -0.68
C TYR A 55 -1.00 -2.16 -0.54
N GLU A 56 -1.99 -1.88 0.30
CA GLU A 56 -2.44 -0.51 0.54
C GLU A 56 -2.48 -0.22 2.03
N LYS A 57 -1.81 0.86 2.45
CA LYS A 57 -1.86 1.36 3.82
C LYS A 57 -2.39 2.78 3.83
N GLN A 58 -3.38 3.04 4.67
CA GLN A 58 -3.95 4.38 4.90
C GLN A 58 -3.57 4.90 6.28
N ILE A 59 -3.19 6.17 6.35
CA ILE A 59 -2.78 6.86 7.57
C ILE A 59 -3.44 8.23 7.66
N ASP A 60 -3.60 8.75 8.88
CA ASP A 60 -4.08 10.12 9.12
C ASP A 60 -2.96 11.18 9.01
N ALA A 61 -3.25 12.43 9.37
CA ALA A 61 -2.30 13.55 9.33
C ALA A 61 -1.14 13.37 10.32
N GLU A 62 -1.42 12.72 11.44
CA GLU A 62 -0.51 12.41 12.54
C GLU A 62 0.36 11.17 12.25
N GLY A 63 0.09 10.47 11.14
CA GLY A 63 0.84 9.28 10.69
C GLY A 63 0.41 7.99 11.38
N ILE A 64 -0.71 8.00 12.11
CA ILE A 64 -1.34 6.81 12.70
C ILE A 64 -1.93 5.98 11.57
N THR A 65 -1.77 4.66 11.67
CA THR A 65 -2.35 3.75 10.68
C THR A 65 -3.83 3.61 10.94
N LEU A 66 -4.64 3.83 9.91
CA LEU A 66 -6.08 3.61 9.94
C LEU A 66 -6.40 2.21 9.39
N PHE A 67 -5.77 1.85 8.26
CA PHE A 67 -5.99 0.57 7.58
C PHE A 67 -4.71 0.05 6.92
N TYR A 68 -4.59 -1.27 6.82
CA TYR A 68 -3.61 -1.92 5.95
C TYR A 68 -4.20 -3.20 5.36
N THR A 69 -4.29 -3.30 4.04
CA THR A 69 -4.78 -4.48 3.33
C THR A 69 -3.76 -5.03 2.33
N LYS A 70 -3.92 -6.31 2.01
CA LYS A 70 -3.31 -6.95 0.85
C LYS A 70 -4.42 -7.58 0.02
N THR A 71 -4.68 -7.05 -1.17
CA THR A 71 -5.66 -7.59 -2.12
C THR A 71 -4.93 -8.34 -3.22
N THR A 72 -5.23 -9.62 -3.39
CA THR A 72 -4.69 -10.47 -4.45
C THR A 72 -5.65 -10.48 -5.62
N TYR A 73 -5.12 -10.28 -6.82
CA TYR A 73 -5.85 -10.28 -8.08
C TYR A 73 -5.41 -11.45 -8.97
N ALA A 74 -6.38 -12.02 -9.68
CA ALA A 74 -6.16 -13.00 -10.75
C ALA A 74 -5.74 -12.29 -12.05
N PRO A 75 -5.27 -13.03 -13.08
CA PRO A 75 -4.79 -12.43 -14.33
C PRO A 75 -5.86 -11.64 -15.10
N ASN A 76 -7.13 -11.96 -14.90
CA ASN A 76 -8.27 -11.24 -15.47
C ASN A 76 -8.69 -10.01 -14.64
N GLY A 77 -7.93 -9.65 -13.60
CA GLY A 77 -8.22 -8.53 -12.71
C GLY A 77 -9.25 -8.81 -11.62
N SER A 78 -9.81 -10.02 -11.52
CA SER A 78 -10.75 -10.34 -10.44
C SER A 78 -10.04 -10.46 -9.09
N ILE A 79 -10.73 -10.08 -8.01
CA ILE A 79 -10.20 -10.23 -6.65
C ILE A 79 -10.30 -11.71 -6.25
N VAL A 80 -9.17 -12.29 -5.87
CA VAL A 80 -9.08 -13.65 -5.34
C VAL A 80 -9.22 -13.66 -3.82
N HIS A 81 -8.58 -12.69 -3.16
CA HIS A 81 -8.56 -12.64 -1.69
C HIS A 81 -8.18 -11.24 -1.22
N ILE A 82 -8.88 -10.74 -0.20
CA ILE A 82 -8.49 -9.55 0.55
C ILE A 82 -8.03 -10.00 1.94
N LYS A 83 -6.77 -9.76 2.27
CA LYS A 83 -6.25 -9.96 3.62
C LYS A 83 -6.14 -8.62 4.34
N GLN A 84 -6.92 -8.43 5.39
CA GLN A 84 -6.71 -7.34 6.36
C GLN A 84 -5.45 -7.62 7.17
N LYS A 85 -4.59 -6.60 7.27
CA LYS A 85 -3.35 -6.60 8.07
C LYS A 85 -3.41 -5.63 9.24
N TYR A 86 -4.28 -4.62 9.13
CA TYR A 86 -4.58 -3.66 10.18
C TYR A 86 -5.97 -3.03 9.92
N PRO A 87 -6.79 -2.74 10.96
CA PRO A 87 -6.56 -3.13 12.35
C PRO A 87 -6.39 -4.64 12.50
#